data_AF-A0A8J6UIU3-F1
#
_entry.id   AF-A0A8J6UIU3-F1
#
_cell.length_a   1.000
_cell.length_b   1.000
_cell.length_c   1.000
_cell.angle_alpha   90.00
_cell.angle_beta   90.00
_cell.angle_gamma   90.00
#
_symmetry.space_group_name_H-M   'P 1'
#
loop_
_entity.id
_entity.type
_entity.pdbx_description
1 polymer ?
#
loop_
_entity_poly.entity_id
_entity_poly.type
_entity_poly.pdbx_seq_one_letter_code
_entity_poly.pdbx_strand_id
1 'polypeptide(L)'
;MEEIKALFDIYNLQYEQVDKIWNYFGVVSMGIAGFVIGSEKATKSFKEPLFILIGYLVFTAGNFSALADGQAVLHDLSKNLVELSANHDMVNLSQLKAYSVAEVAGFYWSTVVAFCAIIVVLSWLRLRPQANNTAAK
;
A
#
# COMPACT_ATOMS: atom_id res chain seq x y z
N MET A 1 -4.96 34.04 10.00
CA MET A 1 -5.93 33.51 9.00
C MET A 1 -5.24 33.15 7.69
N GLU A 2 -4.45 34.05 7.10
CA GLU A 2 -3.71 33.76 5.86
C GLU A 2 -2.67 32.64 6.03
N GLU A 3 -1.93 32.64 7.15
CA GLU A 3 -0.95 31.61 7.50
C GLU A 3 -1.58 30.22 7.68
N ILE A 4 -2.71 30.14 8.38
CA ILE A 4 -3.46 28.87 8.58
C ILE A 4 -3.94 28.32 7.23
N LYS A 5 -4.45 29.19 6.36
CA LYS A 5 -4.87 28.80 5.02
C LYS A 5 -3.69 28.25 4.21
N ALA A 6 -2.56 28.95 4.20
CA ALA A 6 -1.37 28.50 3.48
C ALA A 6 -0.88 27.13 3.99
N LEU A 7 -0.86 26.92 5.31
CA LEU A 7 -0.47 25.64 5.90
C LEU A 7 -1.46 24.52 5.58
N PHE A 8 -2.76 24.83 5.56
CA PHE A 8 -3.81 23.89 5.18
C PHE A 8 -3.74 23.51 3.69
N ASP A 9 -3.44 24.47 2.81
CA ASP A 9 -3.24 24.23 1.38
C ASP A 9 -2.03 23.32 1.14
N ILE A 10 -0.93 23.52 1.87
CA ILE A 10 0.25 22.64 1.83
C ILE A 10 -0.10 21.24 2.37
N TYR A 11 -0.86 21.15 3.48
CA TYR A 11 -1.33 19.88 4.02
C TYR A 11 -2.17 19.10 3.00
N ASN A 12 -3.13 19.75 2.34
CA ASN A 12 -3.96 19.10 1.33
C ASN A 12 -3.14 18.64 0.13
N LEU A 13 -2.22 19.48 -0.36
CA LEU A 13 -1.32 19.09 -1.45
C LEU A 13 -0.52 17.84 -1.05
N GLN A 14 0.03 17.81 0.16
CA GLN A 14 0.80 16.67 0.64
C GLN A 14 -0.08 15.42 0.81
N TYR A 15 -1.30 15.57 1.32
CA TYR A 15 -2.29 14.50 1.43
C TYR A 15 -2.58 13.88 0.05
N GLU A 16 -2.80 14.69 -0.98
CA GLU A 16 -3.03 14.21 -2.35
C GLU A 16 -1.82 13.45 -2.91
N GLN A 17 -0.59 13.87 -2.58
CA GLN A 17 0.60 13.12 -3.01
C GLN A 17 0.72 11.77 -2.33
N VAL A 18 0.45 11.71 -1.02
CA VAL A 18 0.42 10.45 -0.25
C VAL A 18 -0.67 9.52 -0.79
N ASP A 19 -1.87 10.05 -1.07
CA ASP A 19 -2.98 9.28 -1.65
C ASP A 19 -2.62 8.68 -3.02
N LYS A 20 -1.92 9.43 -3.89
CA LYS A 20 -1.43 8.91 -5.17
C LYS A 20 -0.48 7.71 -4.99
N ILE A 21 0.40 7.75 -3.99
CA ILE A 21 1.33 6.64 -3.71
C ILE A 21 0.55 5.39 -3.27
N TRP A 22 -0.47 5.56 -2.43
CA TRP A 22 -1.40 4.49 -2.06
C TRP A 22 -2.16 3.92 -3.25
N ASN A 23 -2.64 4.80 -4.14
CA ASN A 23 -3.32 4.37 -5.36
C ASN A 23 -2.40 3.58 -6.28
N TYR A 24 -1.13 3.97 -6.44
CA TYR A 24 -0.16 3.19 -7.20
C TYR A 24 0.09 1.81 -6.58
N PHE A 25 0.23 1.75 -5.25
CA PHE A 25 0.34 0.48 -4.54
C PHE A 25 -0.87 -0.42 -4.80
N GLY A 26 -2.09 0.13 -4.69
CA GLY A 26 -3.32 -0.61 -4.92
C GLY A 26 -3.44 -1.13 -6.35
N VAL A 27 -3.22 -0.28 -7.35
CA VAL A 27 -3.30 -0.65 -8.78
C VAL A 27 -2.30 -1.75 -9.13
N VAL A 28 -1.04 -1.62 -8.70
CA VAL A 28 -0.02 -2.64 -8.99
C VAL A 28 -0.32 -3.95 -8.27
N SER A 29 -0.70 -3.90 -6.99
CA SER A 29 -1.03 -5.10 -6.21
C SER A 29 -2.23 -5.85 -6.81
N MET A 30 -3.28 -5.12 -7.21
CA MET A 30 -4.44 -5.69 -7.90
C MET A 30 -4.08 -6.23 -9.29
N GLY A 31 -3.22 -5.54 -10.05
CA GLY A 31 -2.75 -6.01 -11.34
C GLY A 31 -2.00 -7.34 -11.24
N ILE A 32 -1.13 -7.47 -10.23
CA ILE A 32 -0.39 -8.70 -9.96
C ILE A 32 -1.33 -9.82 -9.49
N ALA A 33 -2.24 -9.53 -8.56
CA ALA A 33 -3.23 -10.51 -8.12
C ALA A 33 -4.09 -11.00 -9.29
N GLY A 34 -4.58 -10.07 -10.12
CA GLY A 34 -5.34 -10.39 -11.33
C GLY A 34 -4.54 -11.22 -12.33
N PHE A 35 -3.26 -10.91 -12.53
CA PHE A 35 -2.38 -11.71 -13.38
C PHE A 35 -2.18 -13.13 -12.85
N VAL A 36 -1.88 -13.27 -11.56
CA VAL A 36 -1.66 -14.58 -10.91
C VAL A 36 -2.96 -15.41 -10.92
N ILE A 37 -4.11 -14.80 -10.65
CA ILE A 37 -5.42 -15.47 -10.66
C ILE A 37 -5.85 -15.82 -12.09
N GLY A 38 -5.68 -14.92 -13.06
CA GLY A 38 -6.19 -15.09 -14.42
C GLY A 38 -5.32 -15.96 -15.34
N SER A 39 -4.02 -16.12 -15.03
CA SER A 39 -3.10 -16.80 -15.94
C SER A 39 -2.99 -18.30 -15.67
N GLU A 40 -3.64 -19.12 -16.52
CA GLU A 40 -3.49 -20.58 -16.53
C GLU A 40 -2.07 -21.05 -16.93
N LYS A 41 -1.32 -20.20 -17.64
CA LYS A 41 0.05 -20.51 -18.08
C LYS A 41 1.11 -20.11 -17.05
N ALA A 42 0.95 -18.97 -16.37
CA ALA A 42 1.94 -18.41 -15.43
C ALA A 42 2.12 -19.21 -14.12
N THR A 43 1.43 -20.35 -14.00
CA THR A 43 1.41 -21.19 -12.79
C THR A 43 1.75 -22.65 -13.09
N LYS A 44 2.23 -22.94 -14.31
CA LYS A 44 2.71 -24.29 -14.69
C LYS A 44 4.08 -24.64 -14.10
N SER A 45 4.79 -23.64 -13.57
CA SER A 45 6.07 -23.77 -12.89
C SER A 45 6.15 -22.79 -11.73
N PHE A 46 6.75 -23.18 -10.61
CA PHE A 46 6.93 -22.30 -9.46
C PHE A 46 7.92 -21.14 -9.74
N LYS A 47 8.68 -21.22 -10.85
CA LYS A 47 9.66 -20.19 -11.22
C LYS A 47 9.00 -18.86 -11.57
N GLU A 48 7.88 -18.87 -12.30
CA GLU A 48 7.21 -17.64 -12.75
C GLU A 48 6.63 -16.84 -11.56
N PRO A 49 5.88 -17.46 -10.61
CA PRO A 49 5.45 -16.78 -9.39
C PRO A 49 6.60 -16.22 -8.56
N LEU A 50 7.75 -16.89 -8.51
CA LEU A 50 8.92 -16.41 -7.77
C LEU A 50 9.47 -15.11 -8.36
N PHE A 51 9.62 -15.02 -9.69
CA PHE A 51 10.08 -13.78 -10.34
C PHE A 51 9.08 -12.63 -10.16
N ILE A 52 7.78 -12.94 -10.22
CA ILE A 52 6.72 -11.97 -9.94
C ILE A 52 6.82 -11.44 -8.51
N LEU A 53 7.01 -12.34 -7.53
CA LEU A 53 7.19 -11.96 -6.12
C LEU A 53 8.43 -11.08 -5.92
N ILE A 54 9.56 -11.42 -6.53
CA ILE A 54 10.78 -10.61 -6.43
C ILE A 54 10.53 -9.20 -6.99
N GLY A 55 9.96 -9.10 -8.19
CA GLY A 55 9.64 -7.80 -8.80
C GLY A 55 8.64 -6.99 -7.96
N TYR A 56 7.63 -7.66 -7.40
CA TYR A 56 6.67 -7.04 -6.50
C TYR A 56 7.33 -6.51 -5.23
N LEU A 57 8.20 -7.29 -4.60
CA LEU A 57 8.90 -6.87 -3.39
C LEU A 57 9.80 -5.65 -3.64
N VAL A 58 10.52 -5.62 -4.77
CA VAL A 58 11.31 -4.45 -5.18
C VAL A 58 10.42 -3.22 -5.36
N PHE A 59 9.28 -3.35 -6.05
CA PHE A 59 8.30 -2.28 -6.20
C PHE A 59 7.79 -1.79 -4.84
N THR A 60 7.39 -2.71 -3.94
CA THR A 60 6.85 -2.35 -2.62
C THR A 60 7.86 -1.66 -1.73
N ALA A 61 9.15 -2.03 -1.80
CA ALA A 61 10.20 -1.34 -1.06
C ALA A 61 10.36 0.11 -1.53
N GLY A 62 10.41 0.34 -2.85
CA GLY A 62 10.49 1.70 -3.40
C GLY A 62 9.24 2.53 -3.12
N ASN A 63 8.06 1.93 -3.29
CA ASN A 63 6.78 2.58 -3.00
C ASN A 63 6.65 2.94 -1.51
N PHE A 64 7.04 2.04 -0.60
CA PHE A 64 7.04 2.31 0.84
C PHE A 64 8.02 3.43 1.22
N SER A 65 9.21 3.49 0.61
CA SER A 65 10.15 4.58 0.87
C SER A 65 9.53 5.94 0.57
N ALA A 66 8.92 6.10 -0.62
CA ALA A 66 8.25 7.34 -0.99
C ALA A 66 7.05 7.64 -0.09
N LEU A 67 6.30 6.60 0.31
CA LEU A 67 5.17 6.73 1.22
C LEU A 67 5.61 7.19 2.61
N ALA A 68 6.69 6.63 3.14
CA ALA A 68 7.22 6.96 4.47
C ALA A 68 7.67 8.42 4.53
N ASP A 69 8.41 8.89 3.52
CA ASP A 69 8.83 10.29 3.41
C ASP A 69 7.62 11.22 3.32
N GLY A 70 6.65 10.88 2.46
CA GLY A 70 5.44 11.67 2.29
C GLY A 70 4.57 11.74 3.54
N GLN A 71 4.45 10.61 4.25
CA GLN A 71 3.68 10.49 5.48
C GLN A 71 4.34 11.24 6.64
N ALA A 72 5.68 11.24 6.73
CA ALA A 72 6.40 12.00 7.75
C ALA A 72 6.08 13.49 7.65
N VAL A 73 6.17 14.06 6.44
CA VAL A 73 5.83 15.47 6.19
C VAL A 73 4.36 15.75 6.51
N LEU A 74 3.44 14.88 6.07
CA LEU A 74 2.01 15.03 6.33
C LEU A 74 1.69 15.02 7.85
N HIS A 75 2.36 14.15 8.59
CA HIS A 75 2.22 14.04 10.03
C HIS A 75 2.71 15.31 10.75
N ASP A 76 3.86 15.86 10.35
CA ASP A 76 4.37 17.10 10.95
C ASP A 76 3.48 18.30 10.61
N LEU A 77 2.97 18.39 9.37
CA LEU A 77 1.98 19.40 8.97
C LEU A 77 0.70 19.29 9.79
N SER A 78 0.21 18.06 10.03
CA SER A 78 -1.00 17.84 10.84
C SER A 78 -0.83 18.33 12.28
N LYS A 79 0.35 18.09 12.88
CA LYS A 79 0.65 18.55 14.24
C LYS A 79 0.67 20.07 14.31
N ASN A 80 1.36 20.71 13.36
CA ASN A 80 1.45 22.17 13.31
C ASN A 80 0.06 22.80 13.13
N LEU A 81 -0.79 22.23 12.28
CA LEU A 81 -2.18 22.70 12.12
C LEU A 81 -3.01 22.56 13.39
N VAL A 82 -2.91 21.41 14.08
CA VAL A 82 -3.64 21.19 15.34
C VAL A 82 -3.17 22.16 16.42
N GLU A 83 -1.86 22.33 16.60
CA GLU A 83 -1.29 23.26 17.59
C GLU A 83 -1.68 24.72 17.29
N LEU A 84 -1.59 25.14 16.03
CA LEU A 84 -1.98 26.49 15.62
C LEU A 84 -3.47 26.74 15.80
N SER A 85 -4.32 25.74 15.53
CA SER A 85 -5.77 25.86 15.74
C SER A 85 -6.15 26.00 17.22
N ALA A 86 -5.43 25.30 18.10
CA ALA A 86 -5.65 25.35 19.55
C ALA A 86 -5.26 26.72 20.15
N ASN A 87 -4.20 27.34 19.63
CA ASN A 87 -3.71 28.64 20.12
C ASN A 87 -4.59 29.84 19.71
N HIS A 88 -5.54 29.64 18.79
CA HIS A 88 -6.34 30.71 18.21
C HIS A 88 -7.86 30.59 18.49
N ASP A 89 -8.30 29.70 19.40
CA ASP A 89 -9.72 29.41 19.68
C ASP A 89 -10.54 29.15 18.38
N MET A 90 -9.88 28.56 17.38
CA MET A 90 -10.47 28.29 16.07
C MET A 90 -11.13 26.91 16.02
N VAL A 91 -11.74 26.60 14.88
CA VAL A 91 -12.31 25.29 14.55
C VAL A 91 -11.36 24.18 15.00
N ASN A 92 -11.88 23.21 15.75
CA ASN A 92 -11.09 22.08 16.22
C ASN A 92 -10.63 21.23 15.02
N LEU A 93 -9.34 21.30 14.68
CA LEU A 93 -8.73 20.56 13.59
C LEU A 93 -8.14 19.22 14.02
N SER A 94 -8.47 18.70 15.20
CA SER A 94 -7.96 17.41 15.70
C SER A 94 -8.23 16.24 14.76
N GLN A 95 -9.23 16.38 13.89
CA GLN A 95 -9.61 15.39 12.87
C GLN A 95 -8.58 15.26 11.74
N LEU A 96 -7.70 16.27 11.56
CA LEU A 96 -6.62 16.25 10.57
C LEU A 96 -5.40 15.48 11.04
N LYS A 97 -5.41 14.94 12.26
CA LYS A 97 -4.27 14.18 12.81
C LYS A 97 -3.94 13.02 11.88
N ALA A 98 -2.79 13.11 11.20
CA ALA A 98 -2.33 12.05 10.34
C ALA A 98 -1.73 10.91 11.19
N TYR A 99 -1.75 9.69 10.65
CA TYR A 99 -1.04 8.56 11.26
C TYR A 99 0.47 8.77 11.19
N SER A 100 1.18 8.20 12.15
CA SER A 100 2.64 8.16 12.12
C SER A 100 3.13 7.20 11.03
N VAL A 101 4.39 7.38 10.62
CA VAL A 101 5.06 6.48 9.66
C VAL A 101 5.07 5.04 10.18
N ALA A 102 5.20 4.82 11.49
CA ALA A 102 5.22 3.49 12.09
C ALA A 102 3.87 2.76 11.96
N GLU A 103 2.77 3.47 12.20
CA GLU A 103 1.40 2.93 12.04
C GLU A 103 1.14 2.57 10.56
N VAL A 104 1.51 3.48 9.65
CA VAL A 104 1.40 3.25 8.20
C VAL A 104 2.29 2.08 7.75
N ALA A 105 3.51 1.97 8.28
CA ALA A 105 4.41 0.86 7.99
C ALA A 105 3.82 -0.49 8.39
N GLY A 106 3.24 -0.57 9.60
CA GLY A 106 2.59 -1.78 10.09
C GLY A 106 1.49 -2.25 9.14
N PHE A 107 0.60 -1.34 8.74
CA PHE A 107 -0.48 -1.67 7.80
C PHE A 107 0.04 -2.03 6.39
N TYR A 108 0.99 -1.25 5.88
CA TYR A 108 1.57 -1.45 4.55
C TYR A 108 2.22 -2.83 4.42
N TRP A 109 3.16 -3.15 5.31
CA TRP A 109 3.89 -4.41 5.24
C TRP A 109 3.01 -5.63 5.55
N SER A 110 1.99 -5.47 6.41
CA SER A 110 0.99 -6.52 6.61
C SER A 110 0.23 -6.83 5.33
N THR A 111 -0.11 -5.80 4.56
CA THR A 111 -0.79 -5.94 3.27
C THR A 111 0.12 -6.61 2.24
N VAL A 112 1.39 -6.19 2.15
CA VAL A 112 2.39 -6.82 1.27
C VAL A 112 2.54 -8.31 1.59
N VAL A 113 2.69 -8.68 2.87
CA VAL A 113 2.78 -10.07 3.30
C VAL A 113 1.53 -10.87 2.91
N ALA A 114 0.34 -10.29 3.06
CA ALA A 114 -0.91 -10.95 2.66
C ALA A 114 -0.94 -11.22 1.14
N PHE A 115 -0.56 -10.25 0.30
CA PHE A 115 -0.47 -10.45 -1.16
C PHE A 115 0.56 -11.53 -1.52
N CYS A 116 1.76 -11.49 -0.92
CA CYS A 116 2.78 -12.50 -1.15
C CYS A 116 2.29 -13.91 -0.76
N ALA A 117 1.65 -14.04 0.41
CA ALA A 117 1.10 -15.31 0.87
C ALA A 117 0.04 -15.86 -0.10
N ILE A 118 -0.88 -15.00 -0.57
CA ILE A 118 -1.90 -15.38 -1.55
C ILE A 118 -1.25 -15.90 -2.84
N ILE A 119 -0.25 -15.20 -3.38
CA ILE A 119 0.44 -15.62 -4.60
C ILE A 119 1.11 -16.98 -4.42
N VAL A 120 1.80 -17.20 -3.29
CA VAL A 120 2.44 -18.48 -2.98
C VAL A 120 1.42 -19.60 -2.86
N VAL A 121 0.34 -19.38 -2.10
CA VAL A 121 -0.73 -20.38 -1.88
C VAL A 121 -1.41 -20.75 -3.20
N LEU A 122 -1.80 -19.77 -4.02
CA LEU A 122 -2.43 -20.02 -5.31
C LEU A 122 -1.49 -20.77 -6.27
N SER A 123 -0.22 -20.39 -6.31
CA SER A 123 0.78 -21.06 -7.12
C SER A 123 0.98 -22.51 -6.68
N TRP A 124 1.05 -22.75 -5.36
CA TRP A 124 1.18 -24.10 -4.82
C TRP A 124 -0.05 -24.98 -5.07
N LEU A 125 -1.26 -24.43 -4.88
CA LEU A 125 -2.51 -25.15 -5.13
C LEU A 125 -2.65 -25.58 -6.60
N ARG A 126 -2.11 -24.79 -7.54
CA ARG A 126 -2.14 -25.12 -8.98
C ARG A 126 -1.08 -26.12 -9.41
N LEU A 127 0.04 -26.17 -8.71
CA LEU A 127 1.09 -27.17 -8.95
C LEU A 127 0.78 -28.53 -8.33
N ARG A 128 -0.16 -28.60 -7.38
CA ARG A 128 -0.68 -29.89 -6.94
C ARG A 128 -1.25 -30.61 -8.16
N PRO A 129 -0.76 -31.82 -8.50
CA PRO A 129 -1.29 -32.54 -9.64
C PRO A 129 -2.80 -32.69 -9.49
N GLN A 130 -3.55 -32.55 -10.58
CA GLN A 130 -4.94 -33.01 -10.67
C GLN A 130 -4.99 -34.55 -10.58
N ALA A 131 -4.39 -35.13 -9.54
CA ALA A 131 -4.12 -36.55 -9.38
C ALA A 131 -5.38 -37.39 -9.17
N ASN A 132 -6.57 -36.77 -9.05
CA ASN A 132 -7.81 -37.47 -8.72
C ASN A 132 -8.85 -37.55 -9.84
N ASN A 133 -8.64 -36.98 -11.03
CA ASN A 133 -9.66 -36.96 -12.09
C ASN A 133 -9.36 -37.82 -13.32
N THR A 134 -8.23 -38.54 -13.36
CA THR A 134 -7.86 -39.41 -14.49
C THR A 134 -7.98 -40.91 -14.20
N ALA A 135 -8.36 -41.30 -12.98
CA ALA A 135 -8.58 -42.72 -12.63
C ALA A 135 -10.04 -43.20 -12.86
N ALA A 136 -10.89 -42.34 -13.42
CA ALA A 136 -12.29 -42.66 -13.72
C ALA A 136 -12.67 -42.23 -15.15
N LYS A 137 -11.96 -42.75 -16.16
CA LYS A 137 -12.46 -42.87 -17.54
C LYS A 137 -11.92 -44.13 -18.19
#